data_AF-A0A0N4U0T8-F1
#
_entry.id   AF-A0A0N4U0T8-F1
#
_cell.length_a   1.000
_cell.length_b   1.000
_cell.length_c   1.000
_cell.angle_alpha   90.00
_cell.angle_beta   90.00
_cell.angle_gamma   90.00
#
_symmetry.space_group_name_H-M   'P 1'
#
loop_
_entity.id
_entity.type
_entity.pdbx_description
1 polymer ?
#
loop_
_entity_poly.entity_id
_entity_poly.type
_entity_poly.pdbx_seq_one_letter_code
_entity_poly.pdbx_strand_id
1 'polypeptide(L)'
;MRVSRRFQGLIRARFRNILYLEIYKSDIYSISSKNEPINGWIFRLTIIFDQPERTFYKYGQILAEATQRSMKFVVHDKWSSIDVQRLFSAIRLFAPLVHTVSIYKVLNDWSLSFINSHTIWQFQMDVSILELVVAGVSSMDLSRWYSFQCYLQKFSDSVGEEFMHLHCIATFSDQSLFPKLKEATIRVNEKEFSILSRISQYAIKVNGIFPIESLENFRISLISNHGHLTVFNASRRKNAKSLLIFKDWIGISNLNERYCQQYVIPCK
;
A
#
# COMPACT_ATOMS: atom_id res chain seq x y z
N MET A 1 1.27 18.63 -16.36
CA MET A 1 2.29 19.70 -16.22
C MET A 1 3.41 19.43 -17.22
N ARG A 2 3.71 20.35 -18.14
CA ARG A 2 4.77 20.19 -19.16
C ARG A 2 6.07 20.73 -18.56
N VAL A 3 6.99 19.83 -18.23
CA VAL A 3 8.26 20.15 -17.57
C VAL A 3 9.36 20.20 -18.63
N SER A 4 10.29 21.16 -18.56
CA SER A 4 11.38 21.25 -19.54
C SER A 4 12.24 19.97 -19.50
N ARG A 5 12.69 19.47 -20.67
CA ARG A 5 13.53 18.26 -20.75
C ARG A 5 14.78 18.37 -19.87
N ARG A 6 15.38 19.57 -19.80
CA ARG A 6 16.56 19.84 -18.96
C ARG A 6 16.24 19.72 -17.47
N PHE A 7 15.12 20.28 -17.00
CA PHE A 7 14.71 20.14 -15.61
C PHE A 7 14.34 18.69 -15.30
N GLN A 8 13.62 18.02 -16.20
CA GLN A 8 13.32 16.59 -16.07
C GLN A 8 14.59 15.73 -16.01
N GLY A 9 15.63 16.08 -16.77
CA GLY A 9 16.94 15.43 -16.74
C GLY A 9 17.66 15.62 -15.40
N LEU A 10 17.71 16.85 -14.87
CA LEU A 10 18.30 17.15 -13.56
C LEU A 10 17.56 16.43 -12.42
N ILE A 11 16.24 16.46 -12.47
CA ILE A 11 15.37 15.76 -11.53
C ILE A 11 15.59 14.25 -11.61
N ARG A 12 15.59 13.67 -12.81
CA ARG A 12 15.83 12.24 -13.01
C ARG A 12 17.21 11.84 -12.52
N ALA A 13 18.25 12.62 -12.80
CA ALA A 13 19.60 12.35 -12.33
C ALA A 13 19.67 12.31 -10.80
N ARG A 14 19.01 13.25 -10.12
CA ARG A 14 18.91 13.26 -8.65
C ARG A 14 18.07 12.10 -8.09
N PHE A 15 16.99 11.73 -8.78
CA PHE A 15 16.11 10.64 -8.35
C PHE A 15 16.60 9.24 -8.73
N ARG A 16 17.60 9.10 -9.62
CA ARG A 16 18.19 7.79 -9.98
C ARG A 16 18.75 7.03 -8.78
N ASN A 17 19.15 7.75 -7.72
CA ASN A 17 19.69 7.14 -6.51
C ASN A 17 18.60 6.72 -5.51
N ILE A 18 17.34 7.08 -5.75
CA ILE A 18 16.23 6.72 -4.88
C ILE A 18 15.81 5.28 -5.21
N LEU A 19 16.05 4.38 -4.27
CA LEU A 19 15.74 2.96 -4.37
C LEU A 19 14.46 2.58 -3.62
N TYR A 20 14.14 3.33 -2.56
CA TYR A 20 13.03 3.03 -1.66
C TYR A 20 11.97 4.13 -1.74
N LEU A 21 10.70 3.75 -1.90
CA LEU A 21 9.55 4.65 -1.79
C LEU A 21 8.68 4.20 -0.62
N GLU A 22 8.62 5.01 0.43
CA GLU A 22 7.76 4.78 1.58
C GLU A 22 6.58 5.74 1.52
N ILE A 23 5.38 5.24 1.73
CA ILE A 23 4.15 6.02 1.80
C ILE A 23 3.41 5.57 3.04
N TYR A 24 3.08 6.50 3.93
CA TYR A 24 2.27 6.15 5.08
C TYR A 24 1.31 7.26 5.46
N LYS A 25 0.16 6.85 5.97
CA LYS A 25 -0.82 7.76 6.54
C LYS A 25 -0.53 8.01 8.02
N SER A 26 -0.43 9.28 8.42
CA SER A 26 -0.18 9.69 9.80
C SER A 26 -0.72 11.08 10.08
N ASP A 27 -0.91 11.44 11.34
CA ASP A 27 -1.07 12.83 11.71
C ASP A 27 0.24 13.60 11.43
N ILE A 28 0.26 14.40 10.36
CA ILE A 28 1.41 15.22 9.98
C ILE A 28 1.75 16.26 11.05
N TYR A 29 0.79 16.68 11.87
CA TYR A 29 1.04 17.64 12.95
C TYR A 29 1.84 16.99 14.09
N SER A 30 1.69 15.68 14.31
CA SER A 30 2.52 14.93 15.26
C SER A 30 3.98 14.79 14.82
N ILE A 31 4.23 14.78 13.50
CA ILE A 31 5.57 14.67 12.90
C ILE A 31 6.24 16.04 12.81
N SER A 32 5.45 17.10 12.62
CA SER A 32 5.88 18.48 12.52
C SER A 32 6.19 19.10 13.89
N SER A 33 7.08 18.47 14.66
CA SER A 33 7.72 19.15 15.79
C SER A 33 9.21 19.36 15.48
N LYS A 34 9.53 20.61 15.12
CA LYS A 34 10.82 21.32 15.27
C LYS A 34 11.52 21.90 14.04
N ASN A 35 11.34 21.43 12.81
CA ASN A 35 12.05 22.01 11.66
C ASN A 35 11.13 22.31 10.47
N GLU A 36 10.64 23.54 10.42
CA GLU A 36 10.00 24.12 9.23
C GLU A 36 11.05 24.59 8.22
N PRO A 37 10.73 24.57 6.91
CA PRO A 37 10.21 25.83 6.38
C PRO A 37 8.80 25.70 5.79
N ILE A 38 7.94 26.56 6.33
CA ILE A 38 6.68 27.05 5.79
C ILE A 38 6.98 27.82 4.49
N ASN A 39 6.37 27.40 3.39
CA ASN A 39 5.67 28.23 2.41
C ASN A 39 5.50 27.42 1.11
N GLY A 40 4.26 27.36 0.62
CA GLY A 40 3.87 26.51 -0.50
C GLY A 40 4.60 26.86 -1.79
N TRP A 41 5.53 26.00 -2.21
CA TRP A 41 6.07 26.03 -3.58
C TRP A 41 5.66 24.76 -4.33
N ILE A 42 4.92 25.00 -5.40
CA ILE A 42 4.57 24.09 -6.49
C ILE A 42 5.77 23.20 -6.86
N PHE A 43 5.72 21.89 -6.60
CA PHE A 43 6.61 20.83 -7.13
C PHE A 43 8.06 21.20 -7.47
N ARG A 44 8.69 22.08 -6.69
CA ARG A 44 10.14 22.21 -6.61
C ARG A 44 10.52 21.48 -5.33
N LEU A 45 10.51 20.15 -5.41
CA LEU A 45 11.40 19.35 -4.58
C LEU A 45 12.83 19.79 -4.94
N THR A 46 13.27 20.93 -4.43
CA THR A 46 14.68 21.15 -4.21
C THR A 46 14.98 20.34 -2.97
N ILE A 47 15.05 19.01 -3.12
CA ILE A 47 15.66 18.18 -2.09
C ILE A 47 17.09 18.68 -2.00
N ILE A 48 17.40 19.34 -0.90
CA ILE A 48 18.77 19.60 -0.51
C ILE A 48 19.24 18.27 0.09
N PHE A 49 19.89 17.44 -0.71
CA PHE A 49 20.43 16.13 -0.28
C PHE A 49 21.61 16.26 0.70
N ASP A 50 21.84 17.44 1.26
CA ASP A 50 23.05 17.81 2.00
C ASP A 50 22.74 18.50 3.33
N GLN A 51 21.50 18.40 3.81
CA GLN A 51 21.17 18.75 5.19
C GLN A 51 21.24 17.47 6.04
N PRO A 52 22.07 17.40 7.10
CA PRO A 52 22.10 16.27 8.01
C PRO A 52 20.77 16.13 8.80
N GLU A 53 19.96 17.19 8.84
CA GLU A 53 18.67 17.21 9.52
C GLU A 53 17.54 16.70 8.60
N ARG A 54 16.83 15.66 9.05
CA ARG A 54 15.61 15.14 8.41
C ARG A 54 14.60 16.27 8.30
N THR A 55 14.43 16.81 7.11
CA THR A 55 13.54 17.95 6.86
C THR A 55 12.33 17.45 6.07
N PHE A 56 11.14 17.63 6.64
CA PHE A 56 9.88 17.35 5.95
C PHE A 56 9.41 18.58 5.19
N TYR A 57 9.13 18.42 3.90
CA TYR A 57 8.51 19.46 3.09
C TYR A 57 7.00 19.26 3.08
N LYS A 58 6.25 20.24 3.60
CA LYS A 58 4.79 20.23 3.62
C LYS A 58 4.21 20.86 2.35
N TYR A 59 3.37 20.11 1.64
CA TYR A 59 2.57 20.64 0.53
C TYR A 59 1.13 20.16 0.65
N GLY A 60 0.24 21.06 1.07
CA GLY A 60 -1.13 20.70 1.44
C GLY A 60 -1.13 19.73 2.62
N GLN A 61 -1.72 18.56 2.42
CA GLN A 61 -1.86 17.51 3.42
C GLN A 61 -0.83 16.38 3.27
N ILE A 62 0.28 16.65 2.58
CA ILE A 62 1.36 15.69 2.33
C ILE A 62 2.67 16.26 2.85
N LEU A 63 3.38 15.50 3.67
CA LEU A 63 4.80 15.71 3.95
C LEU A 63 5.63 14.84 3.02
N ALA A 64 6.73 15.37 2.54
CA ALA A 64 7.72 14.64 1.77
C ALA A 64 9.08 14.77 2.45
N GLU A 65 9.73 13.64 2.71
CA GLU A 65 11.11 13.56 3.17
C GLU A 65 11.89 12.77 2.12
N ALA A 66 13.07 13.25 1.76
CA ALA A 66 13.93 12.55 0.82
C ALA A 66 15.33 12.43 1.41
N THR A 67 15.86 11.22 1.38
CA THR A 67 17.25 10.91 1.72
C THR A 67 18.02 10.58 0.44
N GLN A 68 19.31 10.31 0.56
CA GLN A 68 20.14 9.88 -0.57
C GLN A 68 19.59 8.66 -1.32
N ARG A 69 18.84 7.77 -0.63
CA ARG A 69 18.34 6.50 -1.19
C ARG A 69 16.84 6.26 -1.03
N SER A 70 16.14 7.06 -0.24
CA SER A 70 14.71 6.85 0.01
C SER A 70 13.89 8.12 -0.23
N MET A 71 12.67 7.93 -0.70
CA MET A 71 11.63 8.94 -0.77
C MET A 71 10.51 8.52 0.15
N LYS A 72 10.09 9.41 1.03
CA LYS A 72 9.08 9.14 2.04
C LYS A 72 7.96 10.16 1.92
N PHE A 73 6.73 9.68 1.70
CA PHE A 73 5.52 10.48 1.72
C PHE A 73 4.71 10.17 2.98
N VAL A 74 4.42 11.22 3.74
CA VAL A 74 3.45 11.15 4.83
C VAL A 74 2.19 11.84 4.39
N VAL A 75 1.08 11.15 4.46
CA VAL A 75 -0.22 11.68 4.09
C VAL A 75 -1.03 11.92 5.36
N HIS A 76 -1.57 13.12 5.51
CA HIS A 76 -2.41 13.45 6.65
C HIS A 76 -3.73 12.67 6.64
N ASP A 77 -4.26 12.40 7.83
CA ASP A 77 -5.56 11.71 7.97
C ASP A 77 -6.72 12.48 7.32
N LYS A 78 -6.63 13.82 7.27
CA LYS A 78 -7.62 14.72 6.65
C LYS A 78 -7.08 15.33 5.34
N TRP A 79 -6.90 14.49 4.33
CA TRP A 79 -6.51 14.91 2.99
C TRP A 79 -7.70 15.21 2.06
N SER A 80 -7.47 16.01 1.02
CA SER A 80 -8.46 16.31 -0.03
C SER A 80 -8.24 15.48 -1.29
N SER A 81 -9.24 15.42 -2.19
CA SER A 81 -9.08 14.80 -3.52
C SER A 81 -7.89 15.36 -4.31
N ILE A 82 -7.57 16.65 -4.12
CA ILE A 82 -6.42 17.32 -4.73
C ILE A 82 -5.11 16.79 -4.17
N ASP A 83 -4.99 16.61 -2.85
CA ASP A 83 -3.80 16.03 -2.22
C ASP A 83 -3.56 14.63 -2.77
N VAL A 84 -4.62 13.84 -2.95
CA VAL A 84 -4.45 12.50 -3.48
C VAL A 84 -3.93 12.49 -4.92
N GLN A 85 -4.48 13.33 -5.81
CA GLN A 85 -3.96 13.47 -7.18
C GLN A 85 -2.48 13.87 -7.19
N ARG A 86 -2.04 14.69 -6.22
CA ARG A 86 -0.65 15.09 -6.05
C ARG A 86 0.21 13.93 -5.59
N LEU A 87 -0.24 13.16 -4.59
CA LEU A 87 0.43 11.94 -4.16
C LEU A 87 0.61 10.99 -5.33
N PHE A 88 -0.43 10.77 -6.14
CA PHE A 88 -0.34 9.91 -7.31
C PHE A 88 0.59 10.44 -8.39
N SER A 89 0.58 11.75 -8.64
CA SER A 89 1.54 12.36 -9.55
C SER A 89 2.97 12.15 -9.07
N ALA A 90 3.20 12.19 -7.75
CA ALA A 90 4.45 11.84 -7.12
C ALA A 90 4.78 10.35 -7.28
N ILE A 91 3.89 9.43 -6.89
CA ILE A 91 4.10 7.98 -7.04
C ILE A 91 4.42 7.66 -8.51
N ARG A 92 3.68 8.21 -9.47
CA ARG A 92 3.93 8.00 -10.90
C ARG A 92 5.29 8.54 -11.36
N LEU A 93 5.79 9.61 -10.72
CA LEU A 93 7.12 10.15 -10.98
C LEU A 93 8.23 9.23 -10.44
N PHE A 94 8.02 8.62 -9.27
CA PHE A 94 9.03 7.81 -8.57
C PHE A 94 8.96 6.32 -8.87
N ALA A 95 7.78 5.75 -9.14
CA ALA A 95 7.56 4.33 -9.35
C ALA A 95 8.49 3.71 -10.41
N PRO A 96 8.80 4.37 -11.55
CA PRO A 96 9.75 3.83 -12.52
C PRO A 96 11.22 3.87 -12.08
N LEU A 97 11.55 4.52 -10.96
CA LEU A 97 12.92 4.75 -10.48
C LEU A 97 13.25 3.91 -9.25
N VAL A 98 12.23 3.53 -8.47
CA VAL A 98 12.39 2.79 -7.22
C VAL A 98 12.32 1.28 -7.42
N HIS A 99 13.02 0.56 -6.54
CA HIS A 99 13.09 -0.91 -6.51
C HIS A 99 12.17 -1.51 -5.46
N THR A 100 12.02 -0.83 -4.32
CA THR A 100 11.20 -1.26 -3.18
C THR A 100 10.16 -0.20 -2.88
N VAL A 101 8.90 -0.61 -2.73
CA VAL A 101 7.80 0.27 -2.30
C VAL A 101 7.16 -0.27 -1.03
N SER A 102 7.05 0.59 -0.03
CA SER A 102 6.34 0.29 1.22
C SER A 102 5.16 1.24 1.37
N ILE A 103 3.94 0.71 1.42
CA ILE A 103 2.71 1.52 1.58
C ILE A 103 1.98 1.08 2.86
N TYR A 104 1.88 1.97 3.84
CA TYR A 104 1.29 1.70 5.14
C TYR A 104 0.05 2.57 5.41
N LYS A 105 -1.00 1.94 5.95
CA LYS A 105 -2.27 2.52 6.41
C LYS A 105 -3.08 3.24 5.32
N VAL A 106 -4.34 2.83 5.19
CA VAL A 106 -5.16 3.04 3.99
C VAL A 106 -5.50 4.48 3.69
N LEU A 107 -5.31 4.80 2.41
CA LEU A 107 -6.00 5.82 1.67
C LEU A 107 -7.42 5.29 1.41
N ASN A 108 -8.41 5.73 2.18
CA ASN A 108 -9.81 5.46 1.81
C ASN A 108 -10.08 6.25 0.52
N ASP A 109 -10.77 5.64 -0.44
CA ASP A 109 -10.87 6.00 -1.88
C ASP A 109 -9.70 5.45 -2.74
N TRP A 110 -9.89 5.24 -4.06
CA TRP A 110 -8.85 5.26 -5.14
C TRP A 110 -8.57 4.00 -6.00
N SER A 111 -8.05 4.26 -7.22
CA SER A 111 -7.60 3.26 -8.22
C SER A 111 -6.09 3.16 -8.22
N LEU A 112 -5.52 1.96 -8.03
CA LEU A 112 -4.08 1.71 -8.15
C LEU A 112 -3.65 1.23 -9.56
N SER A 113 -4.57 1.28 -10.53
CA SER A 113 -4.34 0.89 -11.94
C SER A 113 -3.18 1.63 -12.64
N PHE A 114 -2.63 2.69 -12.04
CA PHE A 114 -1.51 3.47 -12.60
C PHE A 114 -0.12 2.98 -12.15
N ILE A 115 0.00 2.08 -11.16
CA ILE A 115 1.30 1.51 -10.79
C ILE A 115 1.69 0.48 -11.86
N ASN A 116 2.10 0.96 -13.03
CA ASN A 116 2.75 0.12 -14.00
C ASN A 116 4.24 0.09 -13.70
N SER A 117 4.61 -0.63 -12.64
CA SER A 117 6.00 -0.65 -12.18
C SER A 117 6.73 -1.86 -12.75
N HIS A 118 7.39 -1.64 -13.88
CA HIS A 118 8.33 -2.62 -14.46
C HIS A 118 9.64 -2.74 -13.65
N THR A 119 9.73 -2.11 -12.47
CA THR A 119 10.94 -2.01 -11.66
C THR A 119 10.76 -2.40 -10.20
N ILE A 120 9.53 -2.66 -9.73
CA ILE A 120 9.32 -3.07 -8.34
C ILE A 120 9.66 -4.56 -8.21
N TRP A 121 10.67 -4.86 -7.43
CA TRP A 121 11.10 -6.22 -7.07
C TRP A 121 10.55 -6.64 -5.72
N GLN A 122 10.26 -5.68 -4.85
CA GLN A 122 9.74 -5.93 -3.52
C GLN A 122 8.65 -4.93 -3.15
N PHE A 123 7.55 -5.42 -2.58
CA PHE A 123 6.61 -4.55 -1.87
C PHE A 123 6.33 -5.04 -0.46
N GLN A 124 5.99 -4.07 0.40
CA GLN A 124 5.36 -4.31 1.67
C GLN A 124 4.11 -3.42 1.77
N MET A 125 2.94 -4.01 1.97
CA MET A 125 1.70 -3.24 2.08
C MET A 125 0.78 -3.79 3.16
N ASP A 126 -0.04 -2.91 3.74
CA ASP A 126 -1.15 -3.35 4.56
C ASP A 126 -2.23 -4.01 3.69
N VAL A 127 -2.94 -5.00 4.24
CA VAL A 127 -3.91 -5.84 3.52
C VAL A 127 -5.04 -5.04 2.90
N SER A 128 -5.39 -3.93 3.51
CA SER A 128 -6.43 -3.03 3.06
C SER A 128 -5.97 -2.16 1.86
N ILE A 129 -4.67 -1.91 1.71
CA ILE A 129 -4.09 -1.40 0.46
C ILE A 129 -4.11 -2.49 -0.61
N LEU A 130 -3.79 -3.74 -0.26
CA LEU A 130 -3.92 -4.85 -1.21
C LEU A 130 -5.36 -5.00 -1.71
N GLU A 131 -6.36 -4.90 -0.83
CA GLU A 131 -7.79 -4.91 -1.22
C GLU A 131 -8.09 -3.81 -2.24
N LEU A 132 -7.57 -2.59 -2.02
CA LEU A 132 -7.69 -1.48 -2.96
C LEU A 132 -7.03 -1.76 -4.31
N VAL A 133 -5.81 -2.34 -4.30
CA VAL A 133 -5.10 -2.74 -5.53
C VAL A 133 -5.97 -3.72 -6.32
N VAL A 134 -6.41 -4.79 -5.65
CA VAL A 134 -7.20 -5.86 -6.27
C VAL A 134 -8.53 -5.32 -6.80
N ALA A 135 -9.22 -4.48 -6.02
CA ALA A 135 -10.43 -3.80 -6.47
C ALA A 135 -10.19 -2.96 -7.73
N GLY A 136 -9.08 -2.20 -7.77
CA GLY A 136 -8.74 -1.35 -8.91
C GLY A 136 -8.34 -2.10 -10.19
N VAL A 137 -7.94 -3.37 -10.09
CA VAL A 137 -7.67 -4.27 -11.24
C VAL A 137 -8.92 -5.06 -11.65
N SER A 138 -9.88 -5.21 -10.74
CA SER A 138 -11.15 -5.91 -10.99
C SER A 138 -12.13 -5.12 -11.85
N SER A 139 -13.27 -5.74 -12.17
CA SER A 139 -14.41 -5.06 -12.79
C SER A 139 -15.14 -4.08 -11.85
N MET A 140 -14.69 -3.92 -10.60
CA MET A 140 -15.36 -3.10 -9.59
C MET A 140 -15.20 -1.61 -9.89
N ASP A 141 -16.32 -0.90 -9.97
CA ASP A 141 -16.28 0.56 -9.91
C ASP A 141 -15.80 1.02 -8.53
N LEU A 142 -14.83 1.94 -8.49
CA LEU A 142 -14.20 2.34 -7.24
C LEU A 142 -15.09 3.22 -6.35
N SER A 143 -16.05 3.92 -6.93
CA SER A 143 -17.09 4.62 -6.18
C SER A 143 -17.99 3.61 -5.47
N ARG A 144 -18.31 2.50 -6.14
CA ARG A 144 -19.03 1.37 -5.54
C ARG A 144 -18.20 0.68 -4.46
N TRP A 145 -16.91 0.45 -4.70
CA TRP A 145 -15.99 -0.07 -3.68
C TRP A 145 -15.97 0.84 -2.44
N TYR A 146 -15.83 2.15 -2.63
CA TYR A 146 -15.81 3.09 -1.51
C TYR A 146 -17.13 3.11 -0.75
N SER A 147 -18.26 3.10 -1.46
CA SER A 147 -19.59 3.00 -0.84
C SER A 147 -19.71 1.72 0.00
N PHE A 148 -19.16 0.61 -0.47
CA PHE A 148 -19.09 -0.64 0.27
C PHE A 148 -18.19 -0.55 1.51
N GLN A 149 -17.01 0.09 1.41
CA GLN A 149 -16.15 0.32 2.57
C GLN A 149 -16.84 1.20 3.63
N CYS A 150 -17.54 2.26 3.20
CA CYS A 150 -18.36 3.10 4.09
C CYS A 150 -19.47 2.29 4.76
N TYR A 151 -20.09 1.36 4.02
CA TYR A 151 -21.11 0.47 4.56
C TYR A 151 -20.52 -0.48 5.60
N LEU A 152 -19.40 -1.16 5.30
CA LEU A 152 -18.71 -2.07 6.22
C LEU A 152 -18.29 -1.40 7.53
N GLN A 153 -17.87 -0.14 7.49
CA GLN A 153 -17.53 0.60 8.71
C GLN A 153 -18.70 0.62 9.72
N LYS A 154 -19.95 0.65 9.26
CA LYS A 154 -21.14 0.58 10.12
C LYS A 154 -21.33 -0.79 10.79
N PHE A 155 -20.69 -1.83 10.28
CA PHE A 155 -20.80 -3.22 10.74
C PHE A 155 -19.51 -3.75 11.36
N SER A 156 -18.46 -2.94 11.50
CA SER A 156 -17.12 -3.36 11.96
C SER A 156 -17.11 -4.08 13.32
N ASP A 157 -18.13 -3.87 14.14
CA ASP A 157 -18.31 -4.54 15.45
C ASP A 157 -19.41 -5.62 15.46
N SER A 158 -19.98 -5.96 14.31
CA SER A 158 -21.11 -6.90 14.20
C SER A 158 -20.70 -8.24 13.59
N VAL A 159 -21.42 -9.30 13.97
CA VAL A 159 -21.29 -10.64 13.36
C VAL A 159 -21.62 -10.61 11.84
N GLY A 160 -22.30 -9.56 11.38
CA GLY A 160 -22.78 -9.41 10.00
C GLY A 160 -21.70 -9.14 8.93
N GLU A 161 -20.52 -8.63 9.31
CA GLU A 161 -19.50 -8.19 8.33
C GLU A 161 -19.05 -9.32 7.39
N GLU A 162 -19.04 -10.58 7.86
CA GLU A 162 -18.58 -11.73 7.07
C GLU A 162 -19.59 -12.24 6.02
N PHE A 163 -20.87 -11.91 6.20
CA PHE A 163 -21.92 -12.24 5.23
C PHE A 163 -22.02 -11.19 4.12
N MET A 164 -21.28 -10.08 4.26
CA MET A 164 -21.25 -9.02 3.26
C MET A 164 -20.29 -9.41 2.15
N HIS A 165 -20.87 -9.98 1.09
CA HIS A 165 -20.15 -10.43 -0.08
C HIS A 165 -20.23 -9.40 -1.21
N LEU A 166 -19.10 -9.19 -1.86
CA LEU A 166 -19.03 -8.58 -3.17
C LEU A 166 -19.06 -9.69 -4.23
N HIS A 167 -19.61 -9.38 -5.40
CA HIS A 167 -19.49 -10.26 -6.56
C HIS A 167 -19.04 -9.42 -7.75
N CYS A 168 -17.77 -9.60 -8.12
CA CYS A 168 -17.20 -9.03 -9.32
C CYS A 168 -17.25 -10.03 -10.47
N ILE A 169 -17.28 -9.52 -11.70
CA ILE A 169 -17.12 -10.34 -12.89
C ILE A 169 -15.62 -10.63 -13.03
N ALA A 170 -15.28 -11.90 -13.27
CA ALA A 170 -13.89 -12.28 -13.50
C ALA A 170 -13.32 -11.50 -14.70
N THR A 171 -12.24 -10.75 -14.46
CA THR A 171 -11.47 -10.11 -15.53
C THR A 171 -10.19 -10.88 -15.76
N PHE A 172 -9.94 -11.24 -17.02
CA PHE A 172 -8.69 -11.86 -17.44
C PHE A 172 -7.78 -10.74 -17.94
N SER A 173 -6.80 -10.36 -17.12
CA SER A 173 -5.66 -9.58 -17.58
C SER A 173 -4.48 -10.52 -17.73
N ASP A 174 -3.89 -10.58 -18.93
CA ASP A 174 -2.63 -11.29 -19.16
C ASP A 174 -1.43 -10.53 -18.56
N GLN A 175 -1.63 -9.27 -18.17
CA GLN A 175 -0.59 -8.42 -17.62
C GLN A 175 -0.73 -8.34 -16.10
N SER A 176 0.29 -8.82 -15.39
CA SER A 176 0.46 -8.60 -13.95
C SER A 176 0.75 -7.13 -13.66
N LEU A 177 0.16 -6.57 -12.60
CA LEU A 177 0.44 -5.21 -12.14
C LEU A 177 1.91 -5.02 -11.71
N PHE A 178 2.50 -6.04 -11.08
CA PHE A 178 3.89 -6.08 -10.64
C PHE A 178 4.65 -7.24 -11.30
N PRO A 179 4.98 -7.14 -12.59
CA PRO A 179 5.51 -8.26 -13.37
C PRO A 179 6.92 -8.70 -12.98
N LYS A 180 7.67 -7.89 -12.22
CA LYS A 180 9.03 -8.21 -11.74
C LYS A 180 9.11 -8.46 -10.24
N LEU A 181 7.96 -8.64 -9.58
CA LEU A 181 7.93 -8.84 -8.15
C LEU A 181 8.59 -10.18 -7.76
N LYS A 182 9.49 -10.08 -6.79
CA LYS A 182 10.22 -11.19 -6.16
C LYS A 182 9.85 -11.36 -4.71
N GLU A 183 9.59 -10.28 -3.99
CA GLU A 183 9.24 -10.34 -2.58
C GLU A 183 7.97 -9.56 -2.28
N ALA A 184 7.01 -10.21 -1.62
CA ALA A 184 5.75 -9.60 -1.23
C ALA A 184 5.54 -9.77 0.28
N THR A 185 5.30 -8.68 0.99
CA THR A 185 4.88 -8.73 2.40
C THR A 185 3.53 -8.07 2.60
N ILE A 186 2.55 -8.84 3.06
CA ILE A 186 1.21 -8.36 3.42
C ILE A 186 1.10 -8.26 4.93
N ARG A 187 0.79 -7.07 5.42
CA ARG A 187 0.57 -6.79 6.85
C ARG A 187 -0.92 -6.81 7.15
N VAL A 188 -1.32 -7.53 8.19
CA VAL A 188 -2.72 -7.71 8.58
C VAL A 188 -2.82 -7.44 10.07
N ASN A 189 -3.64 -6.47 10.46
CA ASN A 189 -4.00 -6.30 11.86
C ASN A 189 -5.21 -7.16 12.24
N GLU A 190 -5.45 -7.36 13.54
CA GLU A 190 -6.54 -8.20 14.04
C GLU A 190 -7.95 -7.79 13.56
N LYS A 191 -8.18 -6.50 13.32
CA LYS A 191 -9.46 -5.96 12.84
C LYS A 191 -9.64 -6.09 11.33
N GLU A 192 -8.56 -6.35 10.59
CA GLU A 192 -8.54 -6.42 9.13
C GLU A 192 -8.53 -7.87 8.59
N PHE A 193 -8.71 -8.90 9.45
CA PHE A 193 -8.74 -10.27 8.97
C PHE A 193 -9.89 -10.55 7.98
N SER A 194 -11.04 -9.89 8.13
CA SER A 194 -12.15 -10.01 7.19
C SER A 194 -11.77 -9.64 5.75
N ILE A 195 -10.82 -8.71 5.59
CA ILE A 195 -10.30 -8.25 4.30
C ILE A 195 -9.65 -9.40 3.53
N LEU A 196 -8.89 -10.27 4.21
CA LEU A 196 -8.23 -11.43 3.60
C LEU A 196 -9.23 -12.33 2.86
N SER A 197 -10.38 -12.59 3.46
CA SER A 197 -11.44 -13.38 2.83
C SER A 197 -12.18 -12.65 1.71
N ARG A 198 -12.21 -11.32 1.71
CA ARG A 198 -12.90 -10.54 0.66
C ARG A 198 -12.07 -10.40 -0.60
N ILE A 199 -10.74 -10.46 -0.52
CA ILE A 199 -9.85 -10.32 -1.68
C ILE A 199 -10.21 -11.30 -2.81
N SER A 200 -10.59 -12.54 -2.48
CA SER A 200 -11.00 -13.52 -3.49
C SER A 200 -12.32 -13.18 -4.20
N GLN A 201 -13.17 -12.32 -3.61
CA GLN A 201 -14.48 -11.95 -4.14
C GLN A 201 -14.41 -10.94 -5.29
N TYR A 202 -13.25 -10.28 -5.47
CA TYR A 202 -12.99 -9.39 -6.61
C TYR A 202 -12.75 -10.15 -7.93
N ALA A 203 -12.76 -11.49 -7.90
CA ALA A 203 -12.60 -12.34 -9.08
C ALA A 203 -11.30 -12.08 -9.89
N ILE A 204 -10.26 -11.57 -9.22
CA ILE A 204 -8.91 -11.41 -9.75
C ILE A 204 -8.05 -12.58 -9.30
N LYS A 205 -7.38 -13.23 -10.24
CA LYS A 205 -6.34 -14.21 -9.92
C LYS A 205 -5.08 -13.52 -9.42
N VAL A 206 -4.32 -14.16 -8.53
CA VAL A 206 -3.04 -13.63 -8.03
C VAL A 206 -2.09 -13.20 -9.16
N ASN A 207 -2.03 -13.95 -10.26
CA ASN A 207 -1.21 -13.64 -11.44
C ASN A 207 -1.58 -12.31 -12.13
N GLY A 208 -2.81 -11.80 -11.94
CA GLY A 208 -3.18 -10.46 -12.38
C GLY A 208 -2.55 -9.34 -11.54
N ILE A 209 -2.10 -9.66 -10.32
CA ILE A 209 -1.39 -8.72 -9.45
C ILE A 209 0.13 -8.90 -9.59
N PHE A 210 0.64 -10.13 -9.46
CA PHE A 210 2.06 -10.46 -9.65
C PHE A 210 2.21 -11.92 -10.09
N PRO A 211 3.24 -12.28 -10.88
CA PRO A 211 3.46 -13.66 -11.27
C PRO A 211 3.87 -14.49 -10.05
N ILE A 212 3.05 -15.48 -9.68
CA ILE A 212 3.34 -16.34 -8.53
C ILE A 212 4.60 -17.18 -8.74
N GLU A 213 4.91 -17.53 -9.99
CA GLU A 213 6.05 -18.37 -10.35
C GLU A 213 7.36 -17.62 -10.14
N SER A 214 7.38 -16.30 -10.40
CA SER A 214 8.58 -15.48 -10.28
C SER A 214 8.92 -15.08 -8.85
N LEU A 215 7.96 -15.23 -7.92
CA LEU A 215 8.09 -14.80 -6.54
C LEU A 215 9.10 -15.67 -5.80
N GLU A 216 10.02 -15.06 -5.06
CA GLU A 216 11.03 -15.74 -4.24
C GLU A 216 10.60 -15.83 -2.77
N ASN A 217 9.83 -14.84 -2.30
CA ASN A 217 9.31 -14.82 -0.93
C ASN A 217 7.92 -14.16 -0.87
N PHE A 218 6.96 -14.84 -0.23
CA PHE A 218 5.67 -14.29 0.15
C PHE A 218 5.50 -14.34 1.66
N ARG A 219 5.27 -13.18 2.28
CA ARG A 219 5.14 -13.07 3.73
C ARG A 219 3.78 -12.50 4.13
N ILE A 220 3.13 -13.13 5.09
CA ILE A 220 2.03 -12.52 5.84
C ILE A 220 2.53 -12.16 7.23
N SER A 221 2.46 -10.88 7.58
CA SER A 221 2.78 -10.35 8.91
C SER A 221 1.48 -10.08 9.67
N LEU A 222 1.19 -10.92 10.67
CA LEU A 222 0.04 -10.80 11.55
C LEU A 222 0.41 -9.88 12.72
N ILE A 223 -0.13 -8.67 12.72
CA ILE A 223 0.19 -7.63 13.70
C ILE A 223 -0.83 -7.69 14.83
N SER A 224 -0.36 -7.95 16.05
CA SER A 224 -1.19 -7.88 17.25
C SER A 224 -0.87 -6.63 18.05
N ASN A 225 -1.90 -5.83 18.36
CA ASN A 225 -1.75 -4.65 19.21
C ASN A 225 -1.61 -5.01 20.69
N HIS A 226 -2.06 -6.20 21.07
CA HIS A 226 -1.90 -6.73 22.39
C HIS A 226 -0.59 -7.49 22.38
N GLY A 227 0.44 -7.02 23.09
CA GLY A 227 1.77 -7.66 23.15
C GLY A 227 1.79 -9.10 23.69
N HIS A 228 0.64 -9.76 23.74
CA HIS A 228 0.42 -11.11 24.20
C HIS A 228 -0.28 -11.90 23.09
N LEU A 229 0.40 -12.93 22.57
CA LEU A 229 -0.12 -13.86 21.55
C LEU A 229 -1.47 -14.51 21.95
N THR A 230 -1.89 -14.40 23.22
CA THR A 230 -3.14 -14.97 23.74
C THR A 230 -4.41 -14.31 23.21
N VAL A 231 -4.37 -13.06 22.71
CA VAL A 231 -5.57 -12.41 22.16
C VAL A 231 -5.99 -13.01 20.81
N PHE A 232 -5.10 -13.75 20.13
CA PHE A 232 -5.48 -14.59 18.99
C PHE A 232 -6.45 -15.74 19.35
N ASN A 233 -6.75 -16.01 20.63
CA ASN A 233 -7.50 -17.21 21.03
C ASN A 233 -9.02 -17.12 20.84
N ALA A 234 -9.66 -15.97 21.04
CA ALA A 234 -11.14 -15.87 20.98
C ALA A 234 -11.67 -15.76 19.54
N SER A 235 -10.98 -15.00 18.67
CA SER A 235 -11.32 -14.84 17.24
C SER A 235 -10.69 -15.90 16.33
N ARG A 236 -9.99 -16.89 16.91
CA ARG A 236 -9.12 -17.84 16.19
C ARG A 236 -9.82 -18.56 15.05
N ARG A 237 -11.08 -19.00 15.23
CA ARG A 237 -11.84 -19.69 14.17
C ARG A 237 -12.17 -18.76 13.01
N LYS A 238 -12.68 -17.55 13.30
CA LYS A 238 -13.02 -16.53 12.28
C LYS A 238 -11.77 -16.13 11.50
N ASN A 239 -10.70 -15.76 12.21
CA ASN A 239 -9.44 -15.33 11.63
C ASN A 239 -8.75 -16.46 10.85
N ALA A 240 -8.82 -17.71 11.35
CA ALA A 240 -8.29 -18.87 10.63
C ALA A 240 -9.05 -19.14 9.33
N LYS A 241 -10.38 -18.97 9.32
CA LYS A 241 -11.19 -19.11 8.09
C LYS A 241 -10.81 -18.05 7.06
N SER A 242 -10.72 -16.78 7.44
CA SER A 242 -10.33 -15.71 6.51
C SER A 242 -8.91 -15.90 5.98
N LEU A 243 -7.99 -16.34 6.83
CA LEU A 243 -6.63 -16.65 6.42
C LEU A 243 -6.56 -17.86 5.48
N LEU A 244 -7.38 -18.90 5.70
CA LEU A 244 -7.46 -20.06 4.83
C LEU A 244 -7.97 -19.67 3.43
N ILE A 245 -9.02 -18.86 3.35
CA ILE A 245 -9.57 -18.35 2.08
C ILE A 245 -8.51 -17.56 1.31
N PHE A 246 -7.74 -16.72 2.00
CA PHE A 246 -6.66 -15.97 1.37
C PHE A 246 -5.48 -16.85 0.92
N LYS A 247 -5.14 -17.87 1.72
CA LYS A 247 -4.10 -18.86 1.37
C LYS A 247 -4.47 -19.67 0.12
N ASP A 248 -5.75 -19.97 -0.04
CA ASP A 248 -6.26 -20.58 -1.27
C ASP A 248 -6.16 -19.61 -2.45
N TRP A 249 -6.62 -18.36 -2.28
CA TRP A 249 -6.56 -17.32 -3.32
C TRP A 249 -5.14 -17.03 -3.82
N ILE A 250 -4.17 -16.91 -2.91
CA ILE A 250 -2.76 -16.69 -3.27
C ILE A 250 -2.12 -17.93 -3.90
N GLY A 251 -2.77 -19.11 -3.82
CA GLY A 251 -2.21 -20.37 -4.32
C GLY A 251 -1.03 -20.85 -3.47
N ILE A 252 -1.20 -20.97 -2.14
CA ILE A 252 -0.13 -21.36 -1.22
C ILE A 252 0.57 -22.68 -1.59
N SER A 253 -0.15 -23.62 -2.23
CA SER A 253 0.39 -24.88 -2.76
C SER A 253 1.49 -24.67 -3.81
N ASN A 254 1.48 -23.54 -4.51
CA ASN A 254 2.53 -23.20 -5.48
C ASN A 254 3.72 -22.49 -4.83
N LEU A 255 3.54 -21.92 -3.62
CA LEU A 255 4.60 -21.18 -2.94
C LEU A 255 5.53 -22.09 -2.13
N ASN A 256 5.01 -23.17 -1.55
CA ASN A 256 5.79 -24.10 -0.70
C ASN A 256 6.63 -23.36 0.35
N GLU A 257 7.95 -23.57 0.40
CA GLU A 257 8.90 -22.93 1.30
C GLU A 257 9.04 -21.42 1.10
N ARG A 258 8.58 -20.87 -0.04
CA ARG A 258 8.57 -19.43 -0.31
C ARG A 258 7.51 -18.69 0.48
N TYR A 259 6.56 -19.40 1.10
CA TYR A 259 5.54 -18.81 1.95
C TYR A 259 6.01 -18.74 3.41
N CYS A 260 5.90 -17.55 4.01
CA CYS A 260 6.21 -17.32 5.42
C CYS A 260 5.04 -16.62 6.13
N GLN A 261 4.68 -17.12 7.31
CA GLN A 261 3.72 -16.45 8.21
C GLN A 261 4.47 -15.99 9.47
N GLN A 262 4.36 -14.72 9.82
CA GLN A 262 5.05 -14.13 10.98
C GLN A 262 4.06 -13.42 11.89
N TYR A 263 4.26 -13.56 13.20
CA TYR A 263 3.54 -12.78 14.21
C TYR A 263 4.42 -11.61 14.61
N VAL A 264 3.92 -10.40 14.42
CA VAL A 264 4.66 -9.17 14.71
C VAL A 264 3.99 -8.47 15.89
N ILE A 265 4.78 -8.28 16.94
CA ILE A 265 4.41 -7.42 18.07
C ILE A 265 5.01 -6.04 17.75
N PRO A 266 4.20 -4.97 17.57
CA PRO A 266 4.75 -3.64 17.38
C PRO A 266 5.57 -3.26 18.64
N CYS A 267 6.83 -2.86 18.43
CA CYS A 267 7.60 -2.24 19.50
C CYS A 267 6.89 -0.95 19.91
N LYS A 268 6.68 -0.75 21.22
CA LYS A 268 6.09 0.46 21.78
C LYS A 268 6.92 1.69 21.46
#